data_AF-A0A836L3B8-F1
#
_entry.id   AF-A0A836L3B8-F1
#
_cell.length_a   1.000
_cell.length_b   1.000
_cell.length_c   1.000
_cell.angle_alpha   90.00
_cell.angle_beta   90.00
_cell.angle_gamma   90.00
#
_symmetry.space_group_name_H-M   'P 1'
#
loop_
_entity.id
_entity.type
_entity.pdbx_description
1 polymer ?
#
loop_
_entity_poly.entity_id
_entity_poly.type
_entity_poly.pdbx_seq_one_letter_code
_entity_poly.pdbx_strand_id
1 'polypeptide(L)'
;MRLVDFSFPLYDGMPVYNGDPQVRVTKVCTREKDGWEVRQLQIGSHTGTHVDAPIHVHEGGSNLDEIPLTRFCGRAVVATAAAPSFPPNTGLLFHEAVPAECVPRIVAARAPFVGGPLEE
;
A
#
# COMPACT_ATOMS: atom_id res chain seq x y z
N MET A 1 -5.14 -7.16 -23.00
CA MET A 1 -5.12 -6.55 -21.66
C MET A 1 -3.73 -6.02 -21.41
N ARG A 2 -3.58 -4.79 -20.91
CA ARG A 2 -2.29 -4.22 -20.52
C ARG A 2 -2.20 -4.26 -19.00
N LEU A 3 -1.08 -4.76 -18.46
CA LEU A 3 -0.77 -4.70 -17.04
C LEU A 3 0.24 -3.57 -16.83
N VAL A 4 0.06 -2.82 -15.75
CA VAL A 4 0.97 -1.75 -15.32
C VAL A 4 1.32 -2.03 -13.87
N ASP A 5 2.61 -2.03 -13.56
CA ASP A 5 3.11 -2.23 -12.20
C ASP A 5 3.23 -0.88 -11.50
N PHE A 6 2.65 -0.78 -10.30
CA PHE A 6 2.71 0.39 -9.42
C PHE A 6 3.58 0.13 -8.18
N SER A 7 4.29 -0.99 -8.15
CA SER A 7 5.11 -1.41 -7.02
C SER A 7 6.52 -0.84 -7.13
N PHE A 8 7.08 -0.37 -6.02
CA PHE A 8 8.51 -0.10 -5.92
C PHE A 8 9.28 -1.38 -5.61
N PRO A 9 10.50 -1.57 -6.14
CA PRO A 9 11.34 -2.69 -5.79
C PRO A 9 11.76 -2.61 -4.31
N LEU A 10 11.80 -3.75 -3.63
CA LEU A 10 12.38 -3.87 -2.29
C LEU A 10 13.89 -4.12 -2.39
N TYR A 11 14.68 -3.31 -1.69
CA TYR A 11 16.14 -3.45 -1.66
C TYR A 11 16.73 -3.06 -0.30
N ASP A 12 17.93 -3.58 -0.02
CA ASP A 12 18.66 -3.32 1.21
C ASP A 12 18.94 -1.82 1.39
N GLY A 13 18.61 -1.27 2.55
CA GLY A 13 18.83 0.16 2.84
C GLY A 13 17.95 1.13 2.06
N MET A 14 16.82 0.67 1.49
CA MET A 14 15.85 1.58 0.87
C MET A 14 15.30 2.60 1.87
N PRO A 15 14.89 3.80 1.41
CA PRO A 15 14.23 4.77 2.28
C PRO A 15 12.98 4.18 2.93
N VAL A 16 12.78 4.52 4.20
CA VAL A 16 11.57 4.21 4.99
C VAL A 16 11.07 5.50 5.63
N TYR A 17 9.86 5.46 6.17
CA TYR A 17 9.35 6.58 6.97
C TYR A 17 10.28 6.88 8.15
N ASN A 18 10.36 8.15 8.56
CA ASN A 18 11.27 8.52 9.65
C ASN A 18 10.82 7.89 10.97
N GLY A 19 11.65 7.00 11.52
CA GLY A 19 11.35 6.23 12.74
C GLY A 19 11.03 4.76 12.47
N ASP A 20 10.78 4.38 11.22
CA ASP A 20 10.48 3.00 10.86
C ASP A 20 11.71 2.09 10.89
N PRO A 21 11.50 0.76 11.07
CA PRO A 21 12.55 -0.22 10.93
C PRO A 21 13.21 -0.15 9.54
N GLN A 22 14.54 -0.09 9.51
CA GLN A 22 15.30 -0.13 8.27
C GLN A 22 15.13 -1.48 7.56
N VAL A 23 14.98 -1.43 6.24
CA VAL A 23 14.94 -2.63 5.40
C VAL A 23 16.32 -3.27 5.32
N ARG A 24 16.40 -4.57 5.61
CA ARG A 24 17.60 -5.37 5.39
C ARG A 24 17.33 -6.57 4.50
N VAL A 25 18.14 -6.72 3.46
CA VAL A 25 18.07 -7.85 2.53
C VAL A 25 19.45 -8.48 2.43
N THR A 26 19.68 -9.58 3.16
CA THR A 26 20.98 -10.23 3.28
C THR A 26 21.00 -11.57 2.55
N LYS A 27 22.01 -11.81 1.71
CA LYS A 27 22.23 -13.16 1.13
C LYS A 27 22.72 -14.11 2.22
N VAL A 28 22.00 -15.20 2.44
CA VAL A 28 22.34 -16.24 3.42
C VAL A 28 22.82 -17.54 2.77
N CYS A 29 22.47 -17.76 1.50
CA CYS A 29 23.04 -18.79 0.64
C CYS A 29 23.45 -18.17 -0.70
N THR A 30 24.55 -18.64 -1.30
CA THR A 30 25.00 -18.21 -2.62
C THR A 30 25.12 -19.39 -3.57
N ARG A 31 24.91 -19.15 -4.87
CA ARG A 31 24.99 -20.21 -5.89
C ARG A 31 26.37 -20.87 -5.93
N GLU A 32 27.43 -20.10 -5.71
CA GLU A 32 28.82 -20.57 -5.74
C GLU A 32 29.13 -21.55 -4.60
N LYS A 33 28.57 -21.30 -3.41
CA LYS A 33 28.85 -22.12 -2.22
C LYS A 33 27.83 -23.25 -2.04
N ASP A 34 26.55 -22.94 -2.28
CA ASP A 34 25.43 -23.78 -1.89
C ASP A 34 24.68 -24.37 -3.10
N GLY A 35 24.92 -23.89 -4.32
CA GLY A 35 24.20 -24.31 -5.53
C GLY A 35 22.87 -23.57 -5.77
N TRP A 36 22.41 -22.74 -4.82
CA TRP A 36 21.22 -21.88 -4.91
C TRP A 36 21.43 -20.55 -4.18
N GLU A 37 20.57 -19.55 -4.41
CA GLU A 37 20.61 -18.28 -3.68
C GLU A 37 19.38 -18.17 -2.77
N VAL A 38 19.60 -17.80 -1.51
CA VAL A 38 18.54 -17.45 -0.54
C VAL A 38 18.88 -16.13 0.10
N ARG A 39 17.87 -15.28 0.28
CA ARG A 39 17.98 -14.01 0.98
C ARG A 39 17.05 -14.01 2.19
N GLN A 40 17.57 -13.53 3.31
CA GLN A 40 16.76 -13.15 4.46
C GLN A 40 16.27 -11.72 4.26
N LEU A 41 14.99 -11.49 4.55
CA LEU A 41 14.36 -10.18 4.50
C LEU A 41 13.94 -9.78 5.93
N GLN A 42 14.30 -8.57 6.33
CA GLN A 42 13.76 -7.89 7.52
C GLN A 42 13.14 -6.58 7.04
N ILE A 43 11.83 -6.43 7.21
CA ILE A 43 11.02 -5.31 6.72
C ILE A 43 9.96 -4.90 7.76
N GLY A 44 9.52 -3.65 7.72
CA GLY A 44 8.31 -3.19 8.41
C GLY A 44 7.06 -3.44 7.57
N SER A 45 5.88 -3.43 8.18
CA SER A 45 4.59 -3.59 7.47
C SER A 45 4.29 -2.47 6.48
N HIS A 46 4.83 -1.27 6.73
CA HIS A 46 4.67 -0.07 5.90
C HIS A 46 5.85 0.18 4.93
N THR A 47 6.67 -0.86 4.68
CA THR A 47 7.81 -0.75 3.76
C THR A 47 7.35 -0.77 2.30
N GLY A 48 7.76 0.26 1.52
CA GLY A 48 7.55 0.30 0.08
C GLY A 48 6.07 0.47 -0.31
N THR A 49 5.68 -0.06 -1.47
CA THR A 49 4.25 -0.09 -1.86
C THR A 49 3.52 -1.14 -1.03
N HIS A 50 2.59 -0.70 -0.18
CA HIS A 50 1.91 -1.56 0.79
C HIS A 50 0.41 -1.22 0.91
N VAL A 51 -0.29 -1.91 1.81
CA VAL A 51 -1.70 -1.68 2.13
C VAL A 51 -1.85 -1.60 3.65
N ASP A 52 -2.53 -0.56 4.12
CA ASP A 52 -2.86 -0.40 5.53
C ASP A 52 -4.13 -1.17 5.90
N ALA A 53 -4.06 -1.88 7.01
CA ALA A 53 -5.23 -2.47 7.65
C ALA A 53 -5.82 -1.49 8.68
N PRO A 54 -7.13 -1.53 8.97
CA PRO A 54 -7.75 -0.63 9.95
C PRO A 54 -7.08 -0.60 11.33
N ILE A 55 -6.54 -1.74 11.79
CA ILE A 55 -5.81 -1.83 13.06
C ILE A 55 -4.61 -0.88 13.16
N HIS A 56 -4.06 -0.43 12.03
CA HIS A 56 -2.90 0.48 11.99
C HIS A 56 -3.17 1.82 12.70
N VAL A 57 -4.39 2.35 12.59
CA VAL A 57 -4.77 3.66 13.17
C VAL A 57 -6.00 3.59 14.08
N HIS A 58 -6.71 2.46 14.10
CA HIS A 58 -7.93 2.28 14.88
C HIS A 58 -7.80 1.09 15.82
N GLU A 59 -7.81 1.36 17.13
CA GLU A 59 -7.84 0.32 18.15
C GLU A 59 -9.09 -0.56 17.97
N GLY A 60 -8.90 -1.88 17.94
CA GLY A 60 -9.96 -2.84 17.64
C GLY A 60 -10.37 -2.91 16.16
N GLY A 61 -9.66 -2.22 15.27
CA GLY A 61 -9.80 -2.38 13.83
C GLY A 61 -9.38 -3.77 13.35
N SER A 62 -9.86 -4.17 12.18
CA SER A 62 -9.52 -5.46 11.58
C SER A 62 -8.03 -5.56 11.22
N ASN A 63 -7.47 -6.75 11.42
CA ASN A 63 -6.16 -7.12 10.89
C ASN A 63 -6.23 -7.36 9.37
N LEU A 64 -5.09 -7.32 8.69
CA LEU A 64 -5.02 -7.48 7.24
C LEU A 64 -5.59 -8.83 6.76
N ASP A 65 -5.36 -9.91 7.52
CA ASP A 65 -5.82 -11.27 7.25
C ASP A 65 -7.32 -11.49 7.49
N GLU A 66 -8.00 -10.53 8.14
CA GLU A 66 -9.45 -10.54 8.36
C GLU A 66 -10.23 -9.84 7.24
N ILE A 67 -9.55 -9.10 6.35
CA ILE A 67 -10.18 -8.35 5.27
C ILE A 67 -10.52 -9.30 4.09
N PRO A 68 -11.76 -9.33 3.59
CA PRO A 68 -12.12 -10.19 2.46
C PRO A 68 -11.31 -9.88 1.20
N LEU A 69 -10.83 -10.92 0.51
CA LEU A 69 -10.01 -10.79 -0.71
C LEU A 69 -10.66 -9.95 -1.82
N THR A 70 -12.00 -9.89 -1.85
CA THR A 70 -12.77 -9.06 -2.78
C THR A 70 -12.52 -7.56 -2.62
N ARG A 71 -11.88 -7.13 -1.52
CA ARG A 71 -11.44 -5.74 -1.30
C ARG A 71 -10.14 -5.39 -2.00
N PHE A 72 -9.34 -6.37 -2.42
CA PHE A 72 -8.00 -6.14 -2.99
C PHE A 72 -7.97 -6.17 -4.53
N CYS A 73 -9.11 -6.39 -5.18
CA CYS A 73 -9.24 -6.19 -6.62
C CYS A 73 -10.57 -5.52 -6.95
N GLY A 74 -10.57 -4.67 -7.96
CA GLY A 74 -11.80 -4.05 -8.42
C GLY A 74 -11.56 -2.99 -9.48
N ARG A 75 -12.65 -2.39 -9.94
CA ARG A 75 -12.58 -1.21 -10.80
C ARG A 75 -12.07 -0.04 -9.97
N ALA A 76 -11.13 0.69 -10.53
CA ALA A 76 -10.62 1.93 -9.95
C ALA A 76 -10.58 3.05 -10.98
N VAL A 77 -10.57 4.28 -10.49
CA VAL A 77 -10.33 5.48 -11.29
C VAL A 77 -9.14 6.24 -10.69
N VAL A 78 -8.41 6.94 -11.55
CA VAL A 78 -7.50 7.98 -11.10
C VAL A 78 -8.36 9.15 -10.62
N ALA A 79 -8.23 9.50 -9.35
CA ALA A 79 -9.00 10.54 -8.69
C ALA A 79 -8.13 11.78 -8.43
N THR A 80 -8.77 12.95 -8.44
CA THR A 80 -8.17 14.25 -8.13
C THR A 80 -8.91 14.81 -6.91
N ALA A 81 -8.20 15.38 -5.94
CA ALA A 81 -8.79 15.91 -4.70
C ALA A 81 -9.81 17.04 -4.98
N ALA A 82 -9.60 17.80 -6.06
CA ALA A 82 -10.49 18.85 -6.52
C ALA A 82 -11.83 18.35 -7.09
N ALA A 83 -11.97 17.04 -7.38
CA ALA A 83 -13.18 16.50 -8.00
C ALA A 83 -14.41 16.72 -7.09
N PRO A 84 -15.53 17.27 -7.60
CA PRO A 84 -16.68 17.63 -6.76
C PRO A 84 -17.34 16.41 -6.10
N SER A 85 -17.20 15.23 -6.71
CA SER A 85 -17.66 13.94 -6.18
C SER A 85 -16.85 12.79 -6.78
N PHE A 86 -16.96 11.61 -6.18
CA PHE A 86 -16.31 10.39 -6.65
C PHE A 86 -17.36 9.35 -7.09
N PRO A 87 -17.03 8.49 -8.07
CA PRO A 87 -17.94 7.44 -8.51
C PRO A 87 -18.24 6.47 -7.36
N PRO A 88 -19.53 6.09 -7.16
CA PRO A 88 -19.89 5.20 -6.06
C PRO A 88 -19.31 3.80 -6.25
N ASN A 89 -18.92 3.14 -5.15
CA ASN A 89 -18.42 1.77 -5.10
C ASN A 89 -17.25 1.49 -6.07
N THR A 90 -16.40 2.49 -6.32
CA THR A 90 -15.26 2.40 -7.23
C THR A 90 -13.98 2.76 -6.47
N GLY A 91 -12.91 2.00 -6.67
CA GLY A 91 -11.62 2.28 -6.04
C GLY A 91 -11.07 3.63 -6.49
N LEU A 92 -10.44 4.35 -5.57
CA LEU A 92 -9.90 5.69 -5.83
C LEU A 92 -8.38 5.66 -5.73
N LEU A 93 -7.70 5.99 -6.81
CA LEU A 93 -6.25 6.12 -6.84
C LEU A 93 -5.87 7.57 -7.05
N PHE A 94 -5.35 8.22 -6.02
CA PHE A 94 -4.89 9.60 -6.07
C PHE A 94 -3.43 9.66 -6.54
N HIS A 95 -3.12 10.65 -7.35
CA HIS A 95 -1.74 10.92 -7.82
C HIS A 95 -1.10 12.11 -7.09
N GLU A 96 -1.82 12.69 -6.13
CA GLU A 96 -1.48 13.89 -5.38
C GLU A 96 -1.91 13.70 -3.92
N ALA A 97 -1.37 14.54 -3.03
CA ALA A 97 -1.76 14.55 -1.63
C ALA A 97 -3.29 14.76 -1.53
N VAL A 98 -3.92 14.06 -0.60
CA VAL A 98 -5.37 14.11 -0.39
C VAL A 98 -5.66 14.90 0.88
N PRO A 99 -6.15 16.15 0.77
CA PRO A 99 -6.50 16.96 1.94
C PRO A 99 -7.60 16.30 2.78
N ALA A 100 -7.57 16.51 4.09
CA ALA A 100 -8.52 15.92 5.03
C ALA A 100 -9.99 16.29 4.70
N GLU A 101 -10.26 17.46 4.11
CA GLU A 101 -11.60 17.84 3.66
C GLU A 101 -12.16 16.95 2.53
N CYS A 102 -11.33 16.13 1.89
CA CYS A 102 -11.78 15.14 0.90
C CYS A 102 -12.39 13.90 1.54
N VAL A 103 -12.05 13.58 2.79
CA VAL A 103 -12.46 12.35 3.49
C VAL A 103 -13.99 12.14 3.49
N PRO A 104 -14.83 13.16 3.81
CA PRO A 104 -16.28 12.97 3.76
C PRO A 104 -16.81 12.55 2.37
N ARG A 105 -16.20 13.07 1.28
CA ARG A 105 -16.57 12.71 -0.09
C ARG A 105 -16.13 11.29 -0.44
N ILE A 106 -14.96 10.87 0.03
CA ILE A 106 -14.45 9.49 -0.14
C ILE A 106 -15.37 8.49 0.57
N VAL A 107 -15.72 8.78 1.83
CA VAL A 107 -16.65 7.96 2.63
C VAL A 107 -18.03 7.89 1.97
N ALA A 108 -18.56 9.03 1.50
CA ALA A 108 -19.84 9.09 0.81
C ALA A 108 -19.86 8.24 -0.48
N ALA A 109 -18.75 8.16 -1.20
CA ALA A 109 -18.62 7.33 -2.39
C ALA A 109 -18.53 5.82 -2.09
N ARG A 110 -18.32 5.42 -0.83
CA ARG A 110 -18.16 4.01 -0.43
C ARG A 110 -17.09 3.30 -1.26
N ALA A 111 -15.97 3.97 -1.51
CA ALA A 111 -14.86 3.38 -2.23
C ALA A 111 -14.42 2.07 -1.55
N PRO A 112 -14.27 0.96 -2.29
CA PRO A 112 -13.88 -0.32 -1.71
C PRO A 112 -12.44 -0.29 -1.17
N PHE A 113 -11.58 0.52 -1.79
CA PHE A 113 -10.19 0.81 -1.42
C PHE A 113 -9.80 2.21 -1.92
N VAL A 114 -8.81 2.80 -1.27
CA VAL A 114 -8.23 4.10 -1.60
C VAL A 114 -6.72 3.95 -1.59
N GLY A 115 -6.03 4.53 -2.57
CA GLY A 115 -4.58 4.51 -2.64
C GLY A 115 -4.04 5.80 -3.25
N GLY A 116 -2.73 6.01 -3.12
CA GLY A 116 -2.05 7.23 -3.56
C GLY A 116 -1.03 7.68 -2.52
N PRO A 117 -0.41 8.86 -2.69
CA PRO A 117 0.44 9.47 -1.68
C PRO A 117 -0.46 10.08 -0.59
N LEU A 118 -1.09 9.20 0.18
CA LEU A 118 -1.87 9.59 1.34
C LEU A 118 -0.87 9.93 2.45
N GLU A 119 -0.93 11.16 2.96
CA GLU A 119 -0.20 11.51 4.17
C GLU A 119 -0.90 10.79 5.33
N GLU A 120 -0.12 10.06 6.14
CA GLU A 120 -0.56 9.45 7.40
C GLU A 120 -0.80 10.52 8.48
#